data_AF-A0A256XT55-F1
#
_entry.id   AF-A0A256XT55-F1
#
_cell.length_a   1.000
_cell.length_b   1.000
_cell.length_c   1.000
_cell.angle_alpha   90.00
_cell.angle_beta   90.00
_cell.angle_gamma   90.00
#
_symmetry.space_group_name_H-M   'P 1'
#
loop_
_entity.id
_entity.type
_entity.pdbx_description
1 polymer ?
#
loop_
_entity_poly.entity_id
_entity_poly.type
_entity_poly.pdbx_seq_one_letter_code
_entity_poly.pdbx_strand_id
1 'polypeptide(L)'
;MSVITLREALKDFLKEQGLTIDDILNSMDEKPEGIIHSLVKRVNITYEEALALERLYTSRQLNLLIFAIHLFYYVNPSGLYKGRVIIPFRNQIVGYDGRITKNGLFLIMRSLGIVPKKF
;
A
#
# COMPACT_ATOMS: atom_id res chain seq x y z
N MET A 1 16.60 11.92 -14.31
CA MET A 1 15.27 11.34 -14.00
C MET A 1 14.97 11.67 -12.55
N SER A 2 13.85 12.34 -12.24
CA SER A 2 13.52 12.75 -10.87
C SER A 2 12.74 11.66 -10.13
N VAL A 3 12.87 11.63 -8.80
CA VAL A 3 12.22 10.67 -7.92
C VAL A 3 11.15 11.35 -7.07
N ILE A 4 10.17 10.58 -6.61
CA ILE A 4 9.14 11.01 -5.65
C ILE A 4 8.88 9.89 -4.65
N THR A 5 8.69 10.23 -3.38
CA THR A 5 8.31 9.21 -2.38
C THR A 5 6.87 8.77 -2.57
N LEU A 6 6.55 7.53 -2.18
CA LEU A 6 5.18 7.03 -2.21
C LEU A 6 4.20 7.94 -1.46
N ARG A 7 4.65 8.51 -0.33
CA ARG A 7 3.84 9.44 0.49
C ARG A 7 3.57 10.76 -0.25
N GLU A 8 4.57 11.33 -0.90
CA GLU A 8 4.39 12.56 -1.68
C GLU A 8 3.50 12.31 -2.89
N ALA A 9 3.70 11.20 -3.61
CA ALA A 9 2.86 10.81 -4.74
C ALA A 9 1.40 10.61 -4.32
N LEU A 10 1.17 9.97 -3.18
CA LEU A 10 -0.17 9.79 -2.60
C LEU A 10 -0.83 11.13 -2.26
N LYS A 11 -0.10 12.03 -1.59
CA LYS A 11 -0.62 13.36 -1.23
C LYS A 11 -0.96 14.20 -2.47
N ASP A 12 -0.09 14.18 -3.47
CA ASP A 12 -0.29 14.91 -4.72
C ASP A 12 -1.50 14.36 -5.49
N PHE A 13 -1.64 13.03 -5.57
CA PHE A 13 -2.78 12.37 -6.19
C PHE A 13 -4.11 12.77 -5.55
N LEU A 14 -4.18 12.72 -4.21
CA LEU A 14 -5.42 13.06 -3.49
C LEU A 14 -5.77 14.54 -3.65
N LYS A 15 -4.76 15.43 -3.56
CA LYS A 15 -4.95 16.87 -3.74
C LYS A 15 -5.56 17.21 -5.10
N GLU A 16 -5.14 16.54 -6.17
CA GLU A 16 -5.70 16.76 -7.52
C GLU A 16 -7.16 16.34 -7.64
N GLN A 17 -7.59 15.35 -6.86
CA GLN A 17 -8.98 14.92 -6.82
C GLN A 17 -9.82 15.76 -5.84
N GLY A 18 -9.23 16.75 -5.17
CA GLY A 18 -9.91 17.51 -4.12
C GLY A 18 -10.23 16.68 -2.88
N LEU A 19 -9.47 15.59 -2.64
CA LEU A 19 -9.69 14.65 -1.54
C LEU A 19 -8.57 14.71 -0.52
N THR A 20 -8.89 14.31 0.70
CA THR A 20 -7.94 14.03 1.76
C THR A 20 -7.75 12.53 1.95
N ILE A 21 -6.71 12.13 2.70
CA ILE A 21 -6.54 10.73 3.10
C ILE A 21 -7.75 10.28 3.94
N ASP A 22 -8.26 11.15 4.82
CA ASP A 22 -9.36 10.80 5.69
C ASP A 22 -10.67 10.57 4.92
N ASP A 23 -10.94 11.34 3.86
CA ASP A 23 -12.10 11.12 2.99
C ASP A 23 -12.10 9.71 2.38
N ILE A 24 -10.93 9.27 1.89
CA ILE A 24 -10.77 7.92 1.36
C ILE A 24 -10.97 6.89 2.47
N LEU A 25 -10.24 7.02 3.57
CA LEU A 25 -10.28 6.01 4.64
C LEU A 25 -11.67 5.89 5.29
N ASN A 26 -12.41 6.99 5.40
CA ASN A 26 -13.79 6.99 5.93
C ASN A 26 -14.79 6.31 4.99
N SER A 27 -14.47 6.19 3.71
CA SER A 27 -15.29 5.49 2.71
C SER A 27 -14.98 4.00 2.58
N MET A 28 -13.88 3.53 3.20
CA MET A 28 -13.43 2.14 3.10
C MET A 28 -14.07 1.27 4.18
N ASP A 29 -14.27 -0.01 3.85
CA ASP A 29 -14.75 -1.00 4.82
C ASP A 29 -13.72 -1.20 5.94
N GLU A 30 -14.18 -1.21 7.19
CA GLU A 30 -13.36 -1.44 8.37
C GLU A 30 -13.53 -2.86 8.93
N LYS A 31 -14.35 -3.71 8.30
CA LYS A 31 -14.54 -5.10 8.71
C LYS A 31 -13.24 -5.92 8.54
N PRO A 32 -12.78 -6.63 9.58
CA PRO A 32 -11.56 -7.43 9.54
C PRO A 32 -11.49 -8.39 8.35
N GLU A 33 -12.60 -9.08 8.03
CA GLU A 33 -12.64 -10.08 6.96
C GLU A 33 -12.36 -9.47 5.59
N GLY A 34 -12.90 -8.27 5.32
CA GLY A 34 -12.70 -7.55 4.07
C GLY A 34 -11.25 -7.08 3.90
N ILE A 35 -10.64 -6.64 4.99
CA ILE A 35 -9.23 -6.22 5.03
C ILE A 35 -8.31 -7.41 4.78
N ILE A 36 -8.51 -8.51 5.51
CA ILE A 36 -7.72 -9.74 5.38
C ILE A 36 -7.81 -10.30 3.96
N HIS A 37 -9.02 -10.39 3.40
CA HIS A 37 -9.21 -10.84 2.01
C HIS A 37 -8.48 -9.94 1.02
N SER A 38 -8.53 -8.63 1.22
CA SER A 38 -7.85 -7.65 0.36
C SER A 38 -6.33 -7.75 0.43
N LEU A 39 -5.77 -8.05 1.61
CA LEU A 39 -4.34 -8.26 1.82
C LEU A 39 -3.87 -9.53 1.11
N VAL A 40 -4.49 -10.68 1.35
CA VAL A 40 -4.08 -11.98 0.76
C VAL A 40 -4.17 -11.96 -0.77
N LYS A 41 -5.12 -11.21 -1.34
CA LYS A 41 -5.26 -11.06 -2.79
C LYS A 41 -4.11 -10.27 -3.43
N ARG A 42 -3.48 -9.33 -2.71
CA ARG A 42 -2.50 -8.38 -3.25
C ARG A 42 -1.08 -8.65 -2.78
N VAL A 43 -0.91 -9.27 -1.62
CA VAL A 43 0.37 -9.51 -0.98
C VAL A 43 0.61 -11.02 -0.93
N ASN A 44 1.83 -11.44 -1.25
CA ASN A 44 2.28 -12.82 -1.13
C ASN A 44 2.56 -13.15 0.34
N ILE A 45 1.47 -13.38 1.09
CA ILE A 45 1.43 -13.77 2.50
C ILE A 45 0.36 -14.84 2.70
N THR A 46 0.47 -15.60 3.79
CA THR A 46 -0.58 -16.57 4.17
C THR A 46 -1.77 -15.88 4.85
N TYR A 47 -2.85 -16.62 5.06
CA TYR A 47 -4.02 -16.10 5.77
C TYR A 47 -3.69 -15.81 7.25
N GLU A 48 -2.86 -16.65 7.88
CA GLU A 48 -2.39 -16.49 9.26
C GLU A 48 -1.55 -15.21 9.41
N GLU A 49 -0.71 -14.91 8.42
CA GLU A 49 0.09 -13.69 8.37
C GLU A 49 -0.78 -12.44 8.17
N ALA A 50 -1.84 -12.54 7.36
CA ALA A 50 -2.81 -11.48 7.21
C ALA A 50 -3.63 -11.24 8.50
N LEU A 51 -3.99 -12.30 9.23
CA LEU A 51 -4.57 -12.21 10.57
C LEU A 51 -3.61 -11.54 11.56
N ALA A 52 -2.33 -11.88 11.51
CA ALA A 52 -1.33 -11.23 12.36
C ALA A 52 -1.21 -9.73 12.04
N LEU A 53 -1.21 -9.36 10.76
CA LEU A 53 -1.25 -7.95 10.34
C LEU A 53 -2.50 -7.23 10.86
N GLU A 54 -3.67 -7.85 10.75
CA GLU A 54 -4.95 -7.30 11.25
C GLU A 54 -4.88 -6.99 12.75
N ARG A 55 -4.28 -7.88 13.55
CA ARG A 55 -4.11 -7.67 15.00
C ARG A 55 -3.06 -6.62 15.35
N LEU A 56 -2.08 -6.38 14.48
CA LEU A 56 -0.92 -5.53 14.76
C LEU A 56 -1.15 -4.05 14.40
N TYR A 57 -2.12 -3.77 13.54
CA TYR A 57 -2.37 -2.46 12.92
C TYR A 57 -3.85 -2.12 12.95
N THR A 58 -4.16 -0.82 12.95
CA THR A 58 -5.57 -0.40 12.86
C THR A 58 -6.13 -0.61 11.47
N SER A 59 -7.46 -0.79 11.35
CA SER A 59 -8.15 -0.86 10.07
C SER A 59 -7.78 0.31 9.15
N ARG A 60 -7.66 1.53 9.69
CA ARG A 60 -7.20 2.72 8.94
C ARG A 60 -5.79 2.56 8.36
N GLN A 61 -4.84 2.01 9.12
CA GLN A 61 -3.48 1.78 8.64
C GLN A 61 -3.44 0.72 7.54
N LEU A 62 -4.21 -0.35 7.69
CA LEU A 62 -4.29 -1.43 6.70
C LEU A 62 -5.03 -0.97 5.43
N ASN A 63 -6.08 -0.16 5.57
CA ASN A 63 -6.78 0.44 4.45
C ASN A 63 -5.90 1.43 3.68
N LEU A 64 -5.11 2.25 4.37
CA LEU A 64 -4.12 3.11 3.73
C LEU A 64 -3.09 2.30 2.93
N LEU A 65 -2.63 1.19 3.50
CA LEU A 65 -1.70 0.27 2.86
C LEU A 65 -2.31 -0.33 1.58
N ILE A 66 -3.52 -0.88 1.68
CA ILE A 66 -4.26 -1.50 0.57
C ILE A 66 -4.50 -0.48 -0.54
N PHE A 67 -4.92 0.74 -0.19
CA PHE A 67 -5.16 1.82 -1.14
C PHE A 67 -3.88 2.19 -1.90
N ALA A 68 -2.77 2.42 -1.20
CA ALA A 68 -1.50 2.76 -1.81
C ALA A 68 -0.96 1.63 -2.70
N ILE A 69 -1.09 0.36 -2.27
CA ILE A 69 -0.74 -0.82 -3.07
C ILE A 69 -1.53 -0.82 -4.38
N HIS A 70 -2.84 -0.64 -4.28
CA HIS A 70 -3.72 -0.68 -5.44
C HIS A 70 -3.36 0.42 -6.45
N LEU A 71 -3.23 1.66 -5.97
CA LEU A 71 -2.98 2.82 -6.83
C LEU A 71 -1.61 2.77 -7.52
N PHE A 72 -0.55 2.43 -6.78
CA PHE A 72 0.82 2.63 -7.26
C PHE A 72 1.54 1.37 -7.73
N TYR A 73 1.07 0.17 -7.37
CA TYR A 73 1.77 -1.08 -7.70
C TYR A 73 0.89 -2.11 -8.42
N TYR A 74 -0.44 -2.02 -8.26
CA TYR A 74 -1.40 -2.87 -8.97
C TYR A 74 -1.85 -2.23 -10.29
N VAL A 75 -2.45 -1.03 -10.24
CA VAL A 75 -2.96 -0.32 -11.43
C VAL A 75 -1.82 0.26 -12.27
N ASN A 76 -0.67 0.54 -11.65
CA ASN A 76 0.47 1.18 -12.31
C ASN A 76 1.65 0.20 -12.51
N PRO A 77 1.76 -0.46 -13.68
CA PRO A 77 2.89 -1.36 -13.96
C PRO A 77 4.21 -0.61 -14.19
N SER A 78 4.18 0.68 -14.54
CA SER A 78 5.38 1.46 -14.87
C SER A 78 6.21 1.85 -13.65
N GLY A 79 5.59 1.96 -12.47
CA GLY A 79 6.22 2.52 -11.27
C GLY A 79 6.51 4.02 -11.37
N LEU A 80 5.93 4.71 -12.35
CA LEU A 80 6.08 6.16 -12.55
C LEU A 80 4.83 6.90 -12.07
N TYR A 81 5.04 8.08 -11.48
CA TYR A 81 3.99 9.04 -11.18
C TYR A 81 4.33 10.39 -11.81
N LYS A 82 3.57 10.80 -12.83
CA LYS A 82 3.82 12.04 -13.62
C LYS A 82 5.26 12.15 -14.14
N GLY A 83 5.76 11.06 -14.73
CA GLY A 83 7.14 11.00 -15.24
C GLY A 83 8.24 10.89 -14.17
N ARG A 84 7.89 10.90 -12.88
CA ARG A 84 8.82 10.71 -11.76
C ARG A 84 8.82 9.26 -11.31
N VAL A 85 9.97 8.71 -10.95
CA VAL A 85 10.05 7.34 -10.42
C VAL A 85 9.58 7.32 -8.97
N ILE A 86 8.64 6.44 -8.63
CA ILE A 86 8.18 6.25 -7.25
C ILE A 86 9.25 5.45 -6.50
N ILE A 87 9.64 5.95 -5.32
CA ILE A 87 10.41 5.18 -4.33
C ILE A 87 9.50 4.74 -3.19
N PRO A 88 9.56 3.45 -2.76
CA PRO A 88 10.41 2.36 -3.24
C PRO A 88 10.07 1.89 -4.68
N PHE A 89 11.09 1.41 -5.41
CA PHE A 89 10.93 1.03 -6.81
C PHE A 89 10.06 -0.22 -6.96
N ARG A 90 9.27 -0.29 -8.04
CA ARG A 90 8.35 -1.41 -8.28
C ARG A 90 9.04 -2.79 -8.23
N ASN A 91 10.26 -2.91 -8.76
CA ASN A 91 11.04 -4.17 -8.75
C ASN A 91 11.52 -4.59 -7.34
N GLN A 92 11.50 -3.69 -6.36
CA GLN A 92 11.76 -3.99 -4.95
C GLN A 92 10.48 -4.43 -4.22
N ILE A 93 9.32 -4.12 -4.81
CA ILE A 93 8.01 -4.27 -4.19
C ILE A 93 7.29 -5.52 -4.69
N VAL A 94 7.18 -5.66 -6.00
CA VAL A 94 6.35 -6.68 -6.67
C VAL A 94 7.20 -7.89 -7.02
N GLY A 95 6.76 -9.07 -6.59
CA GLY A 95 7.39 -10.35 -6.90
C GLY A 95 7.10 -10.83 -8.32
N TYR A 96 7.73 -11.93 -8.71
CA TYR A 96 7.53 -12.56 -10.02
C TYR A 96 6.09 -13.03 -10.27
N ASP A 97 5.33 -13.30 -9.20
CA ASP A 97 3.91 -13.69 -9.25
C ASP A 97 2.96 -12.48 -9.39
N GLY A 98 3.50 -11.26 -9.52
CA GLY A 98 2.72 -10.04 -9.65
C GLY A 98 2.13 -9.52 -8.33
N ARG A 99 2.33 -10.22 -7.22
CA ARG A 99 1.89 -9.78 -5.89
C ARG A 99 3.01 -9.04 -5.15
N ILE A 100 2.63 -8.23 -4.18
CA ILE A 100 3.57 -7.54 -3.30
C ILE A 100 4.31 -8.57 -2.44
N THR A 101 5.64 -8.55 -2.42
CA THR A 101 6.41 -9.41 -1.52
C THR A 101 6.31 -8.92 -0.07
N LYS A 102 6.59 -9.77 0.93
CA LYS A 102 6.68 -9.34 2.34
C LYS A 102 7.64 -8.17 2.54
N ASN A 103 8.83 -8.25 1.94
CA ASN A 103 9.81 -7.17 1.99
C ASN A 103 9.26 -5.90 1.32
N GLY A 104 8.58 -6.05 0.19
CA GLY A 104 7.87 -4.97 -0.48
C GLY A 104 6.84 -4.29 0.43
N LEU A 105 6.05 -5.09 1.16
CA LEU A 105 5.08 -4.57 2.12
C LEU A 105 5.75 -3.69 3.18
N PHE A 106 6.87 -4.15 3.75
CA PHE A 106 7.61 -3.36 4.74
C PHE A 106 8.18 -2.05 4.17
N LEU A 107 8.65 -2.06 2.92
CA LEU A 107 9.13 -0.84 2.27
C LEU A 107 7.99 0.16 2.03
N ILE A 108 6.81 -0.32 1.61
CA ILE A 108 5.60 0.51 1.47
C ILE A 108 5.22 1.11 2.82
N MET A 109 5.14 0.29 3.88
CA MET A 109 4.79 0.75 5.22
C MET A 109 5.71 1.87 5.70
N ARG A 110 7.04 1.68 5.58
CA ARG A 110 8.01 2.72 5.93
C ARG A 110 7.81 4.00 5.12
N SER A 111 7.58 3.87 3.81
CA SER A 111 7.37 5.03 2.95
C SER A 111 6.09 5.80 3.29
N LEU A 112 5.05 5.11 3.80
CA LEU A 112 3.82 5.73 4.30
C LEU A 112 3.98 6.23 5.75
N GLY A 113 5.06 5.86 6.45
CA GLY A 113 5.35 6.14 7.86
C GLY A 113 4.59 5.28 8.85
N ILE A 114 4.18 4.09 8.42
CA ILE A 114 3.71 3.02 9.29
C ILE A 114 4.95 2.25 9.75
N VAL A 115 5.14 2.09 11.06
CA VAL A 115 6.26 1.33 11.62
C VAL A 115 6.06 -0.17 11.35
N PRO A 116 6.95 -0.85 10.61
CA PRO A 116 6.82 -2.28 10.35
C PRO A 116 7.08 -3.10 11.62
N LYS A 117 6.19 -4.05 11.89
CA LYS A 117 6.28 -5.07 12.92
C LYS A 117 6.38 -6.41 12.20
N LYS A 118 7.16 -7.35 12.75
CA LYS A 118 7.27 -8.70 12.21
C LYS A 118 5.95 -9.43 12.42
N PHE A 119 5.56 -10.22 11.44
CA PHE A 119 4.37 -11.06 11.42
C PHE A 119 4.67 -12.35 10.64
#